data_AF-A0A2Z4UJ96-F1
#
_entry.id   AF-A0A2Z4UJ96-F1
#
_cell.length_a   1.000
_cell.length_b   1.000
_cell.length_c   1.000
_cell.angle_alpha   90.00
_cell.angle_beta   90.00
_cell.angle_gamma   90.00
#
_symmetry.space_group_name_H-M   'P 1'
#
loop_
_entity.id
_entity.type
_entity.pdbx_description
1 polymer ?
#
loop_
_entity_poly.entity_id
_entity_poly.type
_entity_poly.pdbx_seq_one_letter_code
_entity_poly.pdbx_strand_id
1 'polypeptide(L)'
;MPAKLAGTTTNTAAPKKNANELIQKGMLAHRQGKFADASKAYEKALKKAPKELAALNLLADAQLNLGKNARALETAHKAIALKSDMPSTWMVKGSAQRRLGKYDDAITSLETALELKPDYTDALMTLAGTLRDAGQLDAAIEAYEDLVEIAPEMAMAYYNLGNALHADGQGDEAVFAFESAIEHDPSYVPSFINLAGVLNSGDRAEDALALSDKALELLPSSRSAMINRGNSLKTLVRFDEAEAQYRELIALNGADATAHDLLGTVLQGQARIEEAIAEYRVAIDLDGKEGLYKGDLSIALLANGSLTEGWKLYEARFGGGDALVRQRRIGLKTWQGESLAGKTLYIWREQGVGDDVRFASCFNDIVDRAKEEGGKVLIETDPRLMTLYERSFPFAEIRAEGDVQFDRDIDYDIAAGSLPGLVRNNLSQFPSTGGYLLPKPDQVAQLRAEIDALGGGLKVGIAWRSRNMTANRRRFYTELEDWKALFGKSNIQLINLQYDTVDEEINDVNSRLDAQIHQVAGLDLMNDLDSAAALTAAMDVVISAPVSVADIAGAVGSRCFAYGPHRHPMCLGTDHLPWYPETTWTGKVWNAPLQQSVDKIVQEVTQLASTK
;
A
#
# COMPACT_ATOMS: atom_id res chain seq x y z
N MET A 1 38.15 -76.38 63.57
CA MET A 1 37.98 -75.85 62.20
C MET A 1 36.87 -74.81 62.21
N PRO A 2 37.14 -73.51 62.12
CA PRO A 2 36.09 -72.50 62.00
C PRO A 2 35.86 -72.13 60.53
N ALA A 3 34.58 -72.04 60.17
CA ALA A 3 34.07 -71.71 58.85
C ALA A 3 34.23 -70.22 58.53
N LYS A 4 34.56 -69.92 57.27
CA LYS A 4 34.78 -68.58 56.71
C LYS A 4 33.51 -67.74 56.73
N LEU A 5 33.68 -66.50 57.19
CA LEU A 5 32.78 -65.36 56.99
C LEU A 5 32.65 -65.03 55.49
N ALA A 6 31.41 -64.95 55.00
CA ALA A 6 31.06 -64.32 53.74
C ALA A 6 30.58 -62.89 54.02
N GLY A 7 31.38 -61.90 53.65
CA GLY A 7 30.98 -60.50 53.63
C GLY A 7 30.30 -60.18 52.29
N THR A 8 29.00 -59.91 52.33
CA THR A 8 28.27 -59.29 51.22
C THR A 8 28.28 -57.78 51.41
N THR A 9 29.22 -57.10 50.75
CA THR A 9 29.16 -55.65 50.56
C THR A 9 28.11 -55.33 49.51
N THR A 10 26.97 -54.79 49.94
CA THR A 10 25.95 -54.22 49.05
C THR A 10 26.48 -52.94 48.42
N ASN A 11 26.75 -52.99 47.11
CA ASN A 11 27.18 -51.86 46.28
C ASN A 11 25.96 -51.01 45.88
N THR A 12 25.66 -49.95 46.65
CA THR A 12 24.55 -49.01 46.38
C THR A 12 24.94 -47.79 45.55
N ALA A 13 26.18 -47.71 45.04
CA ALA A 13 26.71 -46.53 44.34
C ALA A 13 26.60 -46.56 42.80
N ALA A 14 26.29 -47.71 42.18
CA ALA A 14 26.35 -47.91 40.72
C ALA A 14 25.26 -47.19 39.86
N PRO A 15 24.00 -46.99 40.30
CA PRO A 15 22.96 -46.41 39.44
C PRO A 15 23.19 -44.93 39.09
N LYS A 16 23.68 -44.13 40.05
CA LYS A 16 23.91 -42.68 39.88
C LYS A 16 25.09 -42.37 38.96
N LYS A 17 26.17 -43.16 39.02
CA LYS A 17 27.36 -42.98 38.18
C LYS A 17 27.03 -43.13 36.68
N ASN A 18 26.22 -44.14 36.34
CA ASN A 18 25.81 -44.41 34.96
C ASN A 18 24.79 -43.40 34.40
N ALA A 19 23.99 -42.76 35.25
CA ALA A 19 23.08 -41.67 34.83
C ALA A 19 23.88 -40.40 34.52
N ASN A 20 24.89 -40.08 35.34
CA ASN A 20 25.73 -38.90 35.14
C ASN A 20 26.52 -38.95 33.82
N GLU A 21 27.08 -40.12 33.46
CA GLU A 21 27.76 -40.31 32.16
C GLU A 21 26.84 -40.04 30.96
N LEU A 22 25.57 -40.45 31.06
CA LEU A 22 24.56 -40.19 30.02
C LEU A 22 24.21 -38.70 29.94
N ILE A 23 24.14 -37.99 31.06
CA ILE A 23 23.91 -36.54 31.09
C ILE A 23 25.08 -35.81 30.44
N GLN A 24 26.33 -36.16 30.78
CA GLN A 24 27.52 -35.54 30.19
C GLN A 24 27.59 -35.78 28.67
N LYS A 25 27.26 -37.00 28.22
CA LYS A 25 27.13 -37.30 26.79
C LYS A 25 26.04 -36.44 26.13
N GLY A 26 24.91 -36.29 26.81
CA GLY A 26 23.83 -35.41 26.37
C GLY A 26 24.27 -33.96 26.25
N MET A 27 24.96 -33.40 27.25
CA MET A 27 25.45 -32.03 27.26
C MET A 27 26.45 -31.76 26.13
N LEU A 28 27.32 -32.73 25.83
CA LEU A 28 28.23 -32.63 24.68
C LEU A 28 27.47 -32.58 23.35
N ALA A 29 26.49 -33.47 23.15
CA ALA A 29 25.64 -33.44 21.98
C ALA A 29 24.83 -32.14 21.90
N HIS A 30 24.35 -31.65 23.04
CA HIS A 30 23.61 -30.40 23.17
C HIS A 30 24.44 -29.20 22.71
N ARG A 31 25.67 -29.07 23.21
CA ARG A 31 26.61 -28.02 22.77
C ARG A 31 26.99 -28.09 21.29
N GLN A 32 26.86 -29.26 20.68
CA GLN A 32 27.07 -29.46 19.24
C GLN A 32 25.81 -29.22 18.39
N GLY A 33 24.70 -28.77 18.99
CA GLY A 33 23.41 -28.62 18.31
C GLY A 33 22.73 -29.94 17.94
N LYS A 34 23.25 -31.09 18.40
CA LYS A 34 22.68 -32.42 18.14
C LYS A 34 21.57 -32.73 19.14
N PHE A 35 20.52 -31.91 19.14
CA PHE A 35 19.43 -31.97 20.12
C PHE A 35 18.71 -33.32 20.15
N ALA A 36 18.62 -34.03 19.02
CA ALA A 36 18.04 -35.37 18.96
C ALA A 36 18.85 -36.41 19.76
N ASP A 37 20.18 -36.35 19.66
CA ASP A 37 21.07 -37.25 20.41
C ASP A 37 21.15 -36.85 21.89
N ALA A 38 21.14 -35.54 22.17
CA ALA A 38 21.06 -35.00 23.52
C ALA A 38 19.78 -35.49 24.22
N SER A 39 18.62 -35.30 23.59
CA SER A 39 17.31 -35.75 24.07
C SER A 39 17.31 -37.26 24.37
N LYS A 40 17.82 -38.10 23.46
CA LYS A 40 17.94 -39.56 23.69
C LYS A 40 18.83 -39.89 24.90
N ALA A 41 19.93 -39.15 25.09
CA ALA A 41 20.84 -39.38 26.20
C ALA A 41 20.19 -39.00 27.55
N TYR A 42 19.50 -37.85 27.61
CA TYR A 42 18.76 -37.44 28.81
C TYR A 42 17.59 -38.36 29.13
N GLU A 43 16.82 -38.80 28.14
CA GLU A 43 15.76 -39.80 28.35
C GLU A 43 16.31 -41.12 28.92
N LYS A 44 17.48 -41.58 28.43
CA LYS A 44 18.16 -42.76 28.99
C LYS A 44 18.65 -42.53 30.42
N ALA A 45 19.13 -41.32 30.73
CA ALA A 45 19.51 -40.96 32.09
C ALA A 45 18.28 -40.98 33.03
N LEU A 46 17.15 -40.43 32.58
CA LEU A 46 15.89 -40.39 33.34
C LEU A 46 15.25 -41.77 33.53
N LYS A 47 15.45 -42.72 32.60
CA LYS A 47 15.08 -44.13 32.85
C LYS A 47 15.83 -44.74 34.04
N LYS A 48 17.06 -44.28 34.32
CA LYS A 48 17.88 -44.77 35.45
C LYS A 48 17.68 -43.93 36.71
N ALA A 49 17.40 -42.64 36.57
CA ALA A 49 17.17 -41.69 37.64
C ALA A 49 15.99 -40.76 37.29
N PRO A 50 14.72 -41.17 37.53
CA PRO A 50 13.54 -40.44 37.04
C PRO A 50 13.33 -39.03 37.60
N LYS A 51 13.97 -38.71 38.72
CA LYS A 51 13.90 -37.39 39.39
C LYS A 51 15.20 -36.58 39.25
N GLU A 52 16.04 -36.92 38.28
CA GLU A 52 17.30 -36.21 38.05
C GLU A 52 17.03 -34.85 37.39
N LEU A 53 17.05 -33.78 38.20
CA LEU A 53 16.63 -32.44 37.81
C LEU A 53 17.44 -31.89 36.62
N ALA A 54 18.76 -32.08 36.62
CA ALA A 54 19.62 -31.62 35.53
C ALA A 54 19.23 -32.27 34.19
N ALA A 55 18.90 -33.56 34.21
CA ALA A 55 18.46 -34.27 33.01
C ALA A 55 17.07 -33.83 32.55
N LEU A 56 16.13 -33.51 33.46
CA LEU A 56 14.81 -32.98 33.10
C LEU A 56 14.92 -31.60 32.45
N ASN A 57 15.70 -30.68 33.03
CA ASN A 57 15.90 -29.33 32.50
C ASN A 57 16.51 -29.36 31.10
N LEU A 58 17.60 -30.11 30.93
CA LEU A 58 18.28 -30.22 29.64
C LEU A 58 17.47 -30.99 28.60
N LEU A 59 16.62 -31.94 29.03
CA LEU A 59 15.68 -32.61 28.14
C LEU A 59 14.59 -31.68 27.65
N ALA A 60 13.99 -30.87 28.53
CA ALA A 60 12.95 -29.91 28.15
C ALA A 60 13.47 -28.93 27.09
N ASP A 61 14.68 -28.39 27.30
CA ASP A 61 15.34 -27.50 26.36
C ASP A 61 15.69 -28.20 25.02
N ALA A 62 16.24 -29.42 25.07
CA ALA A 62 16.50 -30.19 23.85
C ALA A 62 15.21 -30.53 23.08
N GLN A 63 14.10 -30.80 23.78
CA GLN A 63 12.79 -31.03 23.15
C GLN A 63 12.24 -29.77 22.51
N LEU A 64 12.40 -28.61 23.14
CA LEU A 64 12.02 -27.31 22.59
C LEU A 64 12.79 -27.03 21.30
N ASN A 65 14.11 -27.21 21.29
CA ASN A 65 14.94 -27.05 20.10
C ASN A 65 14.61 -28.04 18.97
N LEU A 66 13.97 -29.18 19.28
CA LEU A 66 13.43 -30.13 18.30
C LEU A 66 11.99 -29.81 17.85
N GLY A 67 11.39 -28.71 18.30
CA GLY A 67 9.99 -28.36 18.02
C GLY A 67 8.96 -29.23 18.74
N LYS A 68 9.38 -30.07 19.70
CA LYS A 68 8.49 -30.93 20.49
C LYS A 68 7.87 -30.15 21.66
N ASN A 69 7.21 -29.03 21.36
CA ASN A 69 6.79 -28.01 22.33
C ASN A 69 5.91 -28.59 23.46
N ALA A 70 4.92 -29.44 23.12
CA ALA A 70 4.06 -30.08 24.14
C ALA A 70 4.84 -31.00 25.10
N ARG A 71 5.85 -31.72 24.60
CA ARG A 71 6.71 -32.58 25.45
C ARG A 71 7.67 -31.75 26.29
N ALA A 72 8.22 -30.68 25.72
CA ALA A 72 9.06 -29.73 26.43
C ALA A 72 8.30 -29.13 27.62
N LEU A 73 7.05 -28.72 27.40
CA LEU A 73 6.15 -28.21 28.44
C LEU A 73 5.89 -29.23 29.55
N GLU A 74 5.54 -30.47 29.20
CA GLU A 74 5.34 -31.55 30.19
C GLU A 74 6.62 -31.84 31.00
N THR A 75 7.78 -31.85 30.33
CA THR A 75 9.06 -32.11 30.98
C THR A 75 9.50 -30.96 31.89
N ALA A 76 9.26 -29.71 31.47
CA ALA A 76 9.49 -28.53 32.28
C ALA A 76 8.60 -28.52 33.54
N HIS A 77 7.32 -28.91 33.43
CA HIS A 77 6.44 -29.08 34.60
C HIS A 77 7.00 -30.10 35.60
N LYS A 78 7.53 -31.23 35.12
CA LYS A 78 8.18 -32.23 36.00
C LYS A 78 9.39 -31.66 36.71
N ALA A 79 10.21 -30.87 36.03
CA ALA A 79 11.37 -30.22 36.64
C ALA A 79 10.95 -29.18 37.70
N ILE A 80 10.01 -28.29 37.38
CA ILE A 80 9.48 -27.26 38.29
C ILE A 80 8.86 -27.89 39.54
N ALA A 81 8.12 -28.99 39.38
CA ALA A 81 7.54 -29.74 40.51
C ALA A 81 8.59 -30.35 41.46
N LEU A 82 9.82 -30.57 40.99
CA LEU A 82 10.93 -31.00 41.84
C LEU A 82 11.67 -29.81 42.47
N LYS A 83 11.84 -28.72 41.72
CA LYS A 83 12.55 -27.52 42.14
C LYS A 83 12.12 -26.31 41.29
N SER A 84 11.54 -25.29 41.92
CA SER A 84 10.87 -24.16 41.25
C SER A 84 11.70 -22.87 41.13
N ASP A 85 12.89 -22.80 41.70
CA ASP A 85 13.81 -21.64 41.72
C ASP A 85 14.85 -21.72 40.59
N MET A 86 14.52 -22.34 39.46
CA MET A 86 15.40 -22.45 38.28
C MET A 86 14.87 -21.57 37.14
N PRO A 87 15.41 -20.35 36.94
CA PRO A 87 14.95 -19.43 35.90
C PRO A 87 14.91 -20.05 34.50
N SER A 88 15.94 -20.83 34.14
CA SER A 88 16.04 -21.46 32.81
C SER A 88 14.91 -22.47 32.52
N THR A 89 14.39 -23.14 33.54
CA THR A 89 13.26 -24.07 33.38
C THR A 89 11.95 -23.32 33.11
N TRP A 90 11.75 -22.18 33.79
CA TRP A 90 10.62 -21.28 33.54
C TRP A 90 10.68 -20.64 32.16
N MET A 91 11.87 -20.21 31.71
CA MET A 91 12.07 -19.71 30.35
C MET A 91 11.76 -20.75 29.27
N VAL A 92 12.19 -22.02 29.46
CA VAL A 92 11.86 -23.12 28.53
C VAL A 92 10.36 -23.40 28.52
N LYS A 93 9.70 -23.36 29.69
CA LYS A 93 8.24 -23.49 29.80
C LYS A 93 7.53 -22.39 29.04
N GLY A 94 7.91 -21.12 29.26
CA GLY A 94 7.37 -19.95 28.56
C GLY A 94 7.56 -20.03 27.05
N SER A 95 8.78 -20.33 26.59
CA SER A 95 9.08 -20.57 25.18
C SER A 95 8.20 -21.67 24.55
N ALA A 96 7.98 -22.77 25.27
CA ALA A 96 7.12 -23.86 24.80
C ALA A 96 5.66 -23.43 24.69
N GLN A 97 5.16 -22.65 25.66
CA GLN A 97 3.80 -22.10 25.66
C GLN A 97 3.59 -21.08 24.54
N ARG A 98 4.55 -20.17 24.31
CA ARG A 98 4.54 -19.23 23.17
C ARG A 98 4.39 -19.97 21.84
N ARG A 99 5.22 -21.00 21.60
CA ARG A 99 5.14 -21.82 20.38
C ARG A 99 3.89 -22.69 20.27
N LEU A 100 3.10 -22.80 21.33
CA LEU A 100 1.78 -23.45 21.35
C LEU A 100 0.63 -22.44 21.26
N GLY A 101 0.92 -21.14 21.08
CA GLY A 101 -0.08 -20.06 21.02
C GLY A 101 -0.72 -19.73 22.38
N LYS A 102 -0.12 -20.17 23.49
CA LYS A 102 -0.61 -19.89 24.85
C LYS A 102 0.12 -18.67 25.42
N TYR A 103 -0.22 -17.49 24.92
CA TYR A 103 0.56 -16.29 25.19
C TYR A 103 0.50 -15.83 26.66
N ASP A 104 -0.68 -15.76 27.28
CA ASP A 104 -0.82 -15.35 28.69
C ASP A 104 -0.05 -16.26 29.67
N ASP A 105 -0.16 -17.57 29.43
CA ASP A 105 0.56 -18.60 30.17
C ASP A 105 2.10 -18.48 30.00
N ALA A 106 2.53 -18.10 28.79
CA ALA A 106 3.93 -17.90 28.46
C ALA A 106 4.49 -16.66 29.14
N ILE A 107 3.77 -15.53 29.08
CA ILE A 107 4.09 -14.27 29.77
C ILE A 107 4.29 -14.53 31.26
N THR A 108 3.30 -15.14 31.92
CA THR A 108 3.38 -15.48 33.36
C THR A 108 4.63 -16.30 33.69
N SER A 109 4.95 -17.30 32.84
CA SER A 109 6.11 -18.16 33.06
C SER A 109 7.45 -17.44 32.83
N LEU A 110 7.49 -16.47 31.92
CA LEU A 110 8.68 -15.66 31.63
C LEU A 110 8.90 -14.58 32.69
N GLU A 111 7.83 -13.93 33.18
CA GLU A 111 7.87 -13.04 34.33
C GLU A 111 8.41 -13.78 35.56
N THR A 112 7.95 -15.01 35.82
CA THR A 112 8.50 -15.85 36.91
C THR A 112 10.01 -16.11 36.71
N ALA A 113 10.48 -16.29 35.47
CA ALA A 113 11.91 -16.45 35.20
C ALA A 113 12.70 -15.18 35.51
N LEU A 114 12.13 -14.01 35.22
CA LEU A 114 12.73 -12.69 35.47
C LEU A 114 12.66 -12.28 36.94
N GLU A 115 11.63 -12.66 37.69
CA GLU A 115 11.58 -12.51 39.15
C GLU A 115 12.73 -13.27 39.83
N LEU A 116 13.04 -14.48 39.34
CA LEU A 116 14.13 -15.30 39.86
C LEU A 116 15.51 -14.82 39.39
N LYS A 117 15.58 -14.14 38.23
CA LYS A 117 16.80 -13.56 37.66
C LYS A 117 16.46 -12.32 36.80
N PRO A 118 16.51 -11.10 37.36
CA PRO A 118 16.09 -9.88 36.66
C PRO A 118 16.91 -9.54 35.40
N ASP A 119 18.20 -9.87 35.39
CA ASP A 119 19.14 -9.62 34.28
C ASP A 119 19.16 -10.78 33.25
N TYR A 120 18.10 -11.60 33.18
CA TYR A 120 18.05 -12.73 32.27
C TYR A 120 17.64 -12.32 30.85
N THR A 121 18.59 -11.78 30.10
CA THR A 121 18.40 -11.27 28.73
C THR A 121 17.65 -12.22 27.79
N ASP A 122 17.97 -13.53 27.79
CA ASP A 122 17.25 -14.51 26.96
C ASP A 122 15.75 -14.62 27.33
N ALA A 123 15.43 -14.53 28.63
CA ALA A 123 14.05 -14.57 29.10
C ALA A 123 13.31 -13.27 28.77
N LEU A 124 13.98 -12.11 28.93
CA LEU A 124 13.42 -10.81 28.58
C LEU A 124 13.16 -10.68 27.07
N MET A 125 14.12 -11.10 26.21
CA MET A 125 13.92 -11.17 24.76
C MET A 125 12.76 -12.11 24.38
N THR A 126 12.62 -13.24 25.08
CA THR A 126 11.51 -14.16 24.85
C THR A 126 10.18 -13.55 25.31
N LEU A 127 10.16 -12.81 26.42
CA LEU A 127 8.99 -12.09 26.93
C LEU A 127 8.53 -11.02 25.95
N ALA A 128 9.41 -10.12 25.54
CA ALA A 128 9.13 -9.07 24.56
C ALA A 128 8.58 -9.65 23.24
N GLY A 129 9.19 -10.73 22.74
CA GLY A 129 8.68 -11.44 21.57
C GLY A 129 7.31 -12.11 21.78
N THR A 130 7.01 -12.57 22.99
CA THR A 130 5.70 -13.15 23.34
C THR A 130 4.61 -12.09 23.42
N LEU A 131 4.91 -10.94 24.03
CA LEU A 131 4.01 -9.77 24.12
C LEU A 131 3.63 -9.28 22.71
N ARG A 132 4.62 -9.16 21.82
CA ARG A 132 4.38 -8.81 20.41
C ARG A 132 3.48 -9.83 19.71
N ASP A 133 3.77 -11.13 19.84
CA ASP A 133 2.98 -12.19 19.21
C ASP A 133 1.54 -12.26 19.79
N ALA A 134 1.33 -11.74 21.01
CA ALA A 134 0.03 -11.56 21.65
C ALA A 134 -0.73 -10.29 21.23
N GLY A 135 -0.10 -9.42 20.43
CA GLY A 135 -0.64 -8.11 20.03
C GLY A 135 -0.53 -7.01 21.09
N GLN A 136 0.23 -7.24 22.17
CA GLN A 136 0.49 -6.25 23.21
C GLN A 136 1.74 -5.43 22.84
N LEU A 137 1.60 -4.54 21.85
CA LEU A 137 2.73 -3.81 21.26
C LEU A 137 3.41 -2.86 22.25
N ASP A 138 2.65 -2.06 23.01
CA ASP A 138 3.20 -1.15 24.03
C ASP A 138 4.11 -1.89 25.03
N ALA A 139 3.60 -2.97 25.62
CA ALA A 139 4.37 -3.77 26.57
C ALA A 139 5.57 -4.48 25.92
N ALA A 140 5.47 -4.85 24.64
CA ALA A 140 6.59 -5.42 23.91
C ALA A 140 7.70 -4.39 23.68
N ILE A 141 7.34 -3.14 23.36
CA ILE A 141 8.28 -2.02 23.20
C ILE A 141 9.00 -1.78 24.53
N GLU A 142 8.28 -1.62 25.64
CA GLU A 142 8.87 -1.43 26.98
C GLU A 142 9.87 -2.56 27.31
N ALA A 143 9.48 -3.82 27.07
CA ALA A 143 10.36 -4.96 27.34
C ALA A 143 11.60 -5.02 26.43
N TYR A 144 11.54 -4.50 25.20
CA TYR A 144 12.71 -4.37 24.33
C TYR A 144 13.59 -3.17 24.72
N GLU A 145 13.00 -2.07 25.19
CA GLU A 145 13.72 -0.92 25.76
C GLU A 145 14.53 -1.35 27.00
N ASP A 146 13.90 -2.06 27.94
CA ASP A 146 14.60 -2.67 29.08
C ASP A 146 15.76 -3.57 28.63
N LEU A 147 15.57 -4.33 27.54
CA LEU A 147 16.59 -5.23 27.03
C LEU A 147 17.80 -4.48 26.45
N VAL A 148 17.60 -3.38 25.73
CA VAL A 148 18.71 -2.57 25.21
C VAL A 148 19.43 -1.81 26.32
N GLU A 149 18.75 -1.45 27.41
CA GLU A 149 19.41 -0.89 28.60
C GLU A 149 20.32 -1.91 29.30
N ILE A 150 19.86 -3.16 29.44
CA ILE A 150 20.61 -4.24 30.10
C ILE A 150 21.75 -4.77 29.21
N ALA A 151 21.54 -4.81 27.89
CA ALA A 151 22.47 -5.35 26.91
C ALA A 151 22.66 -4.39 25.72
N PRO A 152 23.35 -3.25 25.92
CA PRO A 152 23.43 -2.17 24.94
C PRO A 152 24.19 -2.53 23.66
N GLU A 153 24.94 -3.63 23.63
CA GLU A 153 25.65 -4.09 22.42
C GLU A 153 24.86 -5.16 21.64
N MET A 154 23.64 -5.51 22.08
CA MET A 154 22.85 -6.56 21.44
C MET A 154 22.08 -6.00 20.25
N ALA A 155 22.68 -6.02 19.06
CA ALA A 155 22.03 -5.57 17.81
C ALA A 155 20.65 -6.21 17.56
N MET A 156 20.47 -7.48 17.93
CA MET A 156 19.18 -8.19 17.83
C MET A 156 18.08 -7.56 18.70
N ALA A 157 18.41 -6.94 19.83
CA ALA A 157 17.44 -6.27 20.69
C ALA A 157 16.91 -5.00 20.00
N TYR A 158 17.81 -4.14 19.50
CA TYR A 158 17.43 -2.96 18.72
C TYR A 158 16.65 -3.30 17.44
N TYR A 159 17.04 -4.36 16.73
CA TYR A 159 16.29 -4.83 15.56
C TYR A 159 14.85 -5.21 15.92
N ASN A 160 14.64 -5.94 17.01
CA ASN A 160 13.30 -6.33 17.43
C ASN A 160 12.49 -5.16 18.01
N LEU A 161 13.16 -4.21 18.67
CA LEU A 161 12.58 -2.93 19.08
C LEU A 161 12.06 -2.16 17.84
N GLY A 162 12.89 -2.01 16.81
CA GLY A 162 12.51 -1.35 15.56
C GLY A 162 11.31 -2.01 14.88
N ASN A 163 11.24 -3.35 14.89
CA ASN A 163 10.08 -4.07 14.37
C ASN A 163 8.80 -3.82 15.19
N ALA A 164 8.90 -3.73 16.52
CA ALA A 164 7.76 -3.46 17.39
C ALA A 164 7.25 -2.02 17.21
N LEU A 165 8.17 -1.05 17.21
CA LEU A 165 7.90 0.37 16.94
C LEU A 165 7.24 0.57 15.57
N HIS A 166 7.76 -0.10 14.54
CA HIS A 166 7.17 -0.03 13.20
C HIS A 166 5.74 -0.58 13.16
N ALA A 167 5.48 -1.69 13.84
CA ALA A 167 4.15 -2.29 13.93
C ALA A 167 3.16 -1.40 14.72
N ASP A 168 3.65 -0.58 15.65
CA ASP A 168 2.87 0.40 16.40
C ASP A 168 2.63 1.71 15.63
N GLY A 169 3.31 1.92 14.50
CA GLY A 169 3.23 3.14 13.69
C GLY A 169 4.22 4.24 14.09
N GLN A 170 5.16 3.94 14.99
CA GLN A 170 6.24 4.84 15.42
C GLN A 170 7.43 4.75 14.45
N GLY A 171 7.25 5.38 13.28
CA GLY A 171 8.17 5.24 12.15
C GLY A 171 9.57 5.80 12.37
N ASP A 172 9.68 6.98 12.99
CA ASP A 172 10.96 7.65 13.22
C ASP A 172 11.80 6.93 14.29
N GLU A 173 11.13 6.46 15.36
CA GLU A 173 11.72 5.66 16.41
C GLU A 173 12.16 4.28 15.89
N ALA A 174 11.37 3.66 15.01
CA ALA A 174 11.73 2.41 14.36
C ALA A 174 13.01 2.56 13.51
N VAL A 175 13.11 3.65 12.75
CA VAL A 175 14.32 3.99 11.97
C VAL A 175 15.54 4.08 12.88
N PHE A 176 15.45 4.85 13.97
CA PHE A 176 16.54 5.01 14.94
C PHE A 176 16.98 3.66 15.54
N ALA A 177 16.02 2.81 15.90
CA ALA A 177 16.32 1.48 16.45
C ALA A 177 17.03 0.58 15.41
N PHE A 178 16.62 0.58 14.15
CA PHE A 178 17.32 -0.19 13.12
C PHE A 178 18.73 0.36 12.83
N GLU A 179 18.91 1.68 12.82
CA GLU A 179 20.22 2.32 12.68
C GLU A 179 21.14 1.94 13.84
N SER A 180 20.63 1.95 15.08
CA SER A 180 21.37 1.50 16.26
C SER A 180 21.78 0.03 16.17
N ALA A 181 20.89 -0.85 15.67
CA ALA A 181 21.23 -2.25 15.43
C ALA A 181 22.40 -2.42 14.45
N ILE A 182 22.45 -1.59 13.39
CA ILE A 182 23.53 -1.58 12.41
C ILE A 182 24.84 -1.03 13.01
N GLU A 183 24.75 -0.02 13.88
CA GLU A 183 25.91 0.53 14.58
C GLU A 183 26.59 -0.52 15.48
N HIS A 184 25.81 -1.26 16.25
CA HIS A 184 26.32 -2.29 17.15
C HIS A 184 26.80 -3.56 16.43
N ASP A 185 26.15 -3.97 15.33
CA ASP A 185 26.63 -5.06 14.46
C ASP A 185 26.47 -4.70 12.99
N PRO A 186 27.53 -4.17 12.35
CA PRO A 186 27.52 -3.82 10.92
C PRO A 186 27.36 -5.02 9.97
N SER A 187 27.39 -6.25 10.48
CA SER A 187 27.12 -7.47 9.72
C SER A 187 25.69 -8.00 9.89
N TYR A 188 24.86 -7.35 10.70
CA TYR A 188 23.49 -7.76 10.99
C TYR A 188 22.52 -7.41 9.86
N VAL A 189 22.55 -8.23 8.81
CA VAL A 189 21.74 -8.10 7.57
C VAL A 189 20.25 -7.78 7.79
N PRO A 190 19.53 -8.39 8.76
CA PRO A 190 18.11 -8.11 8.94
C PRO A 190 17.77 -6.63 9.18
N SER A 191 18.63 -5.87 9.85
CA SER A 191 18.40 -4.45 10.10
C SER A 191 18.52 -3.61 8.83
N PHE A 192 19.49 -3.91 7.95
CA PHE A 192 19.59 -3.25 6.64
C PHE A 192 18.34 -3.50 5.80
N ILE A 193 17.84 -4.74 5.77
CA ILE A 193 16.64 -5.12 5.01
C ILE A 193 15.41 -4.38 5.55
N ASN A 194 15.17 -4.41 6.86
CA ASN A 194 13.97 -3.81 7.43
C ASN A 194 14.01 -2.28 7.37
N LEU A 195 15.18 -1.66 7.63
CA LEU A 195 15.32 -0.22 7.47
C LEU A 195 15.09 0.21 6.01
N ALA A 196 15.65 -0.51 5.03
CA ALA A 196 15.37 -0.24 3.62
C ALA A 196 13.88 -0.36 3.27
N GLY A 197 13.19 -1.35 3.85
CA GLY A 197 11.75 -1.52 3.70
C GLY A 197 10.95 -0.32 4.22
N VAL A 198 11.32 0.22 5.39
CA VAL A 198 10.68 1.39 5.99
C VAL A 198 10.97 2.66 5.17
N LEU A 199 12.19 2.83 4.69
CA LEU A 199 12.62 4.02 3.94
C LEU A 199 12.23 4.03 2.46
N ASN A 200 11.66 2.94 1.95
CA ASN A 200 11.30 2.80 0.53
C ASN A 200 10.19 3.75 0.05
N SER A 201 9.57 4.49 0.96
CA SER A 201 8.54 5.48 0.67
C SER A 201 9.11 6.91 0.68
N GLY A 202 8.74 7.71 -0.32
CA GLY A 202 9.03 9.15 -0.34
C GLY A 202 10.46 9.55 -0.69
N ASP A 203 10.96 10.61 -0.05
CA ASP A 203 12.21 11.29 -0.40
C ASP A 203 13.48 10.56 0.09
N ARG A 204 13.34 9.43 0.81
CA ARG A 204 14.45 8.62 1.34
C ARG A 204 14.75 7.36 0.52
N ALA A 205 14.24 7.27 -0.70
CA ALA A 205 14.45 6.11 -1.57
C ALA A 205 15.93 5.87 -1.95
N GLU A 206 16.77 6.91 -1.98
CA GLU A 206 18.23 6.72 -2.17
C GLU A 206 18.89 6.08 -0.95
N ASP A 207 18.49 6.45 0.27
CA ASP A 207 18.97 5.80 1.50
C ASP A 207 18.56 4.32 1.50
N ALA A 208 17.30 4.04 1.15
CA ALA A 208 16.76 2.68 1.04
C ALA A 208 17.53 1.84 0.00
N LEU A 209 17.92 2.44 -1.12
CA LEU A 209 18.72 1.79 -2.15
C LEU A 209 20.11 1.43 -1.60
N ALA A 210 20.80 2.37 -0.95
CA ALA A 210 22.13 2.13 -0.37
C ALA A 210 22.11 1.02 0.70
N LEU A 211 21.08 1.00 1.54
CA LEU A 211 20.89 -0.05 2.56
C LEU A 211 20.62 -1.42 1.92
N SER A 212 19.80 -1.46 0.87
CA SER A 212 19.51 -2.70 0.14
C SER A 212 20.75 -3.23 -0.58
N ASP A 213 21.55 -2.35 -1.19
CA ASP A 213 22.84 -2.68 -1.78
C ASP A 213 23.77 -3.28 -0.71
N LYS A 214 23.84 -2.66 0.48
CA LYS A 214 24.66 -3.18 1.57
C LYS A 214 24.19 -4.56 2.07
N ALA A 215 22.88 -4.76 2.17
CA ALA A 215 22.32 -6.06 2.51
C ALA A 215 22.69 -7.14 1.49
N LEU A 216 22.71 -6.81 0.19
CA LEU A 216 23.11 -7.72 -0.89
C LEU A 216 24.63 -7.95 -0.94
N GLU A 217 25.46 -7.00 -0.54
CA GLU A 217 26.91 -7.25 -0.37
C GLU A 217 27.16 -8.34 0.68
N LEU A 218 26.40 -8.31 1.79
CA LEU A 218 26.54 -9.25 2.90
C LEU A 218 25.82 -10.59 2.62
N LEU A 219 24.68 -10.54 1.91
CA LEU A 219 23.86 -11.71 1.56
C LEU A 219 23.31 -11.59 0.12
N PRO A 220 24.11 -11.97 -0.90
CA PRO A 220 23.81 -11.69 -2.32
C PRO A 220 22.50 -12.24 -2.87
N SER A 221 21.95 -13.31 -2.28
CA SER A 221 20.71 -13.94 -2.74
C SER A 221 19.54 -13.76 -1.77
N SER A 222 19.60 -12.71 -0.95
CA SER A 222 18.50 -12.37 -0.05
C SER A 222 17.30 -11.84 -0.85
N ARG A 223 16.24 -12.66 -0.97
CA ARG A 223 14.98 -12.28 -1.62
C ARG A 223 14.47 -10.91 -1.17
N SER A 224 14.38 -10.69 0.15
CA SER A 224 13.84 -9.44 0.70
C SER A 224 14.70 -8.23 0.35
N ALA A 225 16.04 -8.38 0.33
CA ALA A 225 16.94 -7.30 -0.07
C ALA A 225 16.83 -7.00 -1.57
N MET A 226 16.70 -8.02 -2.43
CA MET A 226 16.47 -7.86 -3.87
C MET A 226 15.14 -7.13 -4.16
N ILE A 227 14.07 -7.49 -3.44
CA ILE A 227 12.77 -6.81 -3.52
C ILE A 227 12.90 -5.36 -3.07
N ASN A 228 13.54 -5.10 -1.93
CA ASN A 228 13.70 -3.74 -1.42
C ASN A 228 14.50 -2.87 -2.38
N ARG A 229 15.62 -3.39 -2.92
CA ARG A 229 16.41 -2.71 -3.96
C ARG A 229 15.58 -2.38 -5.19
N GLY A 230 14.84 -3.37 -5.71
CA GLY A 230 13.94 -3.17 -6.86
C GLY A 230 12.87 -2.11 -6.59
N ASN A 231 12.31 -2.08 -5.38
CA ASN A 231 11.32 -1.09 -4.97
C ASN A 231 11.92 0.31 -4.83
N SER A 232 13.13 0.44 -4.27
CA SER A 232 13.85 1.72 -4.21
C SER A 232 14.11 2.27 -5.62
N LEU A 233 14.62 1.42 -6.51
CA LEU A 233 14.85 1.78 -7.92
C LEU A 233 13.56 2.20 -8.63
N LYS A 234 12.45 1.50 -8.36
CA LYS A 234 11.12 1.86 -8.88
C LYS A 234 10.66 3.24 -8.37
N THR A 235 10.78 3.51 -7.07
CA THR A 235 10.44 4.81 -6.48
C THR A 235 11.28 5.94 -7.08
N LEU A 236 12.57 5.69 -7.34
CA LEU A 236 13.51 6.59 -8.01
C LEU A 236 13.32 6.68 -9.53
N VAL A 237 12.32 5.99 -10.09
CA VAL A 237 12.03 5.97 -11.54
C VAL A 237 13.18 5.36 -12.37
N ARG A 238 14.09 4.59 -11.75
CA ARG A 238 15.16 3.82 -12.39
C ARG A 238 14.64 2.47 -12.87
N PHE A 239 13.61 2.50 -13.71
CA PHE A 239 12.84 1.32 -14.11
C PHE A 239 13.66 0.25 -14.83
N ASP A 240 14.61 0.63 -15.67
CA ASP A 240 15.43 -0.35 -16.39
C ASP A 240 16.29 -1.19 -15.41
N GLU A 241 16.77 -0.58 -14.32
CA GLU A 241 17.51 -1.27 -13.26
C GLU A 241 16.59 -2.08 -12.34
N ALA A 242 15.40 -1.56 -12.03
CA ALA A 242 14.39 -2.30 -11.27
C ALA A 242 13.92 -3.56 -12.01
N GLU A 243 13.70 -3.46 -13.33
CA GLU A 243 13.38 -4.60 -14.19
C GLU A 243 14.49 -5.65 -14.14
N ALA A 244 15.75 -5.24 -14.31
CA ALA A 244 16.89 -6.16 -14.22
C ALA A 244 16.93 -6.89 -12.87
N GLN A 245 16.68 -6.17 -11.77
CA GLN A 245 16.66 -6.73 -10.42
C GLN A 245 15.55 -7.78 -10.23
N TYR A 246 14.32 -7.50 -10.70
CA TYR A 246 13.22 -8.45 -10.57
C TYR A 246 13.39 -9.67 -11.48
N ARG A 247 13.95 -9.49 -12.68
CA ARG A 247 14.30 -10.62 -13.56
C ARG A 247 15.36 -11.52 -12.92
N GLU A 248 16.35 -10.95 -12.24
CA GLU A 248 17.34 -11.73 -11.47
C GLU A 248 16.65 -12.54 -10.36
N LEU A 249 15.73 -11.94 -9.62
CA LEU A 249 14.97 -12.64 -8.57
C LEU A 249 14.14 -13.81 -9.13
N ILE A 250 13.45 -13.60 -10.26
CA ILE A 250 12.71 -14.65 -10.97
C ILE A 250 13.65 -15.75 -11.46
N ALA A 251 14.86 -15.41 -11.92
CA ALA A 251 15.85 -16.42 -12.34
C ALA A 251 16.33 -17.31 -11.18
N LEU A 252 16.39 -16.78 -9.95
CA LEU A 252 16.69 -17.56 -8.74
C LEU A 252 15.52 -18.46 -8.32
N ASN A 253 14.29 -17.95 -8.45
CA ASN A 253 13.07 -18.71 -8.15
C ASN A 253 11.91 -18.28 -9.06
N GLY A 254 11.68 -19.04 -10.12
CA GLY A 254 10.58 -18.76 -11.07
C GLY A 254 9.18 -19.02 -10.52
N ALA A 255 9.04 -19.49 -9.27
CA ALA A 255 7.75 -19.66 -8.59
C ALA A 255 7.46 -18.51 -7.59
N ASP A 256 8.21 -17.41 -7.67
CA ASP A 256 8.00 -16.23 -6.83
C ASP A 256 6.92 -15.30 -7.41
N ALA A 257 5.68 -15.50 -6.99
CA ALA A 257 4.53 -14.72 -7.48
C ALA A 257 4.72 -13.20 -7.29
N THR A 258 5.29 -12.77 -6.16
CA THR A 258 5.54 -11.35 -5.88
C THR A 258 6.58 -10.76 -6.84
N ALA A 259 7.60 -11.52 -7.23
CA ALA A 259 8.61 -11.03 -8.16
C ALA A 259 8.04 -10.80 -9.56
N HIS A 260 7.14 -11.67 -10.02
CA HIS A 260 6.41 -11.50 -11.28
C HIS A 260 5.51 -10.26 -11.24
N ASP A 261 4.75 -10.09 -10.17
CA ASP A 261 3.89 -8.91 -9.97
C ASP A 261 4.71 -7.61 -9.96
N LEU A 262 5.80 -7.56 -9.18
CA LEU A 262 6.68 -6.40 -9.12
C LEU A 262 7.33 -6.08 -10.48
N LEU A 263 7.74 -7.09 -11.25
CA LEU A 263 8.20 -6.91 -12.63
C LEU A 263 7.09 -6.29 -13.50
N GLY A 264 5.86 -6.80 -13.39
CA GLY A 264 4.68 -6.24 -14.05
C GLY A 264 4.50 -4.75 -13.76
N THR A 265 4.67 -4.32 -12.50
CA THR A 265 4.50 -2.90 -12.10
C THR A 265 5.52 -1.99 -12.78
N VAL A 266 6.76 -2.46 -12.96
CA VAL A 266 7.82 -1.70 -13.64
C VAL A 266 7.58 -1.65 -15.14
N LEU A 267 7.20 -2.78 -15.76
CA LEU A 267 6.85 -2.86 -17.18
C LEU A 267 5.68 -1.92 -17.51
N GLN A 268 4.66 -1.88 -16.64
CA GLN A 268 3.54 -0.95 -16.76
C GLN A 268 3.99 0.51 -16.63
N GLY A 269 4.92 0.80 -15.71
CA GLY A 269 5.53 2.12 -15.57
C GLY A 269 6.31 2.59 -16.81
N GLN A 270 6.86 1.65 -17.59
CA GLN A 270 7.49 1.85 -18.90
C GLN A 270 6.48 1.85 -20.07
N ALA A 271 5.17 1.73 -19.79
CA ALA A 271 4.09 1.57 -20.77
C ALA A 271 4.16 0.31 -21.66
N ARG A 272 4.84 -0.75 -21.21
CA ARG A 272 4.90 -2.09 -21.84
C ARG A 272 3.76 -2.96 -21.32
N ILE A 273 2.52 -2.55 -21.62
CA ILE A 273 1.31 -3.06 -20.94
C ILE A 273 1.07 -4.55 -21.20
N GLU A 274 1.31 -5.03 -22.43
CA GLU A 274 1.12 -6.44 -22.78
C GLU A 274 2.07 -7.37 -22.01
N GLU A 275 3.32 -6.94 -21.81
CA GLU A 275 4.29 -7.68 -21.02
C GLU A 275 3.92 -7.65 -19.53
N ALA A 276 3.46 -6.51 -19.01
CA ALA A 276 2.95 -6.41 -17.64
C ALA A 276 1.77 -7.38 -17.40
N ILE A 277 0.79 -7.42 -18.31
CA ILE A 277 -0.35 -8.35 -18.25
C ILE A 277 0.12 -9.81 -18.18
N ALA A 278 1.15 -10.18 -18.96
CA ALA A 278 1.69 -11.53 -18.94
C ALA A 278 2.29 -11.89 -17.57
N GLU A 279 3.07 -11.00 -16.97
CA GLU A 279 3.68 -11.22 -15.66
C GLU A 279 2.63 -11.27 -14.53
N TYR A 280 1.63 -10.39 -14.54
CA TYR A 280 0.55 -10.43 -13.55
C TYR A 280 -0.26 -11.74 -13.62
N ARG A 281 -0.47 -12.28 -14.83
CA ARG A 281 -1.13 -13.59 -15.00
C ARG A 281 -0.30 -14.71 -14.40
N VAL A 282 1.03 -14.69 -14.57
CA VAL A 282 1.93 -15.66 -13.92
C VAL A 282 1.85 -15.54 -12.39
N ALA A 283 1.83 -14.32 -11.85
CA ALA A 283 1.69 -14.09 -10.41
C ALA A 283 0.39 -14.70 -9.85
N ILE A 284 -0.75 -14.49 -10.54
CA ILE A 284 -2.05 -15.06 -10.17
C ILE A 284 -2.08 -16.59 -10.30
N ASP A 285 -1.43 -17.15 -11.32
CA ASP A 285 -1.35 -18.61 -11.51
C ASP A 285 -0.52 -19.28 -10.39
N LEU A 286 0.53 -18.59 -9.91
CA LEU A 286 1.37 -19.05 -8.80
C LEU A 286 0.70 -18.87 -7.42
N ASP A 287 0.03 -17.73 -7.19
CA ASP A 287 -0.74 -17.47 -5.97
C ASP A 287 -1.99 -16.62 -6.25
N GLY A 288 -3.11 -17.30 -6.55
CA GLY A 288 -4.37 -16.65 -6.87
C GLY A 288 -5.18 -16.14 -5.68
N LYS A 289 -4.68 -16.27 -4.44
CA LYS A 289 -5.38 -15.78 -3.24
C LYS A 289 -5.11 -14.30 -3.00
N GLU A 290 -3.96 -13.81 -3.44
CA GLU A 290 -3.57 -12.43 -3.25
C GLU A 290 -4.46 -11.50 -4.09
N GLY A 291 -5.08 -10.51 -3.43
CA GLY A 291 -5.97 -9.55 -4.08
C GLY A 291 -5.20 -8.56 -4.96
N LEU A 292 -4.01 -8.18 -4.51
CA LEU A 292 -3.15 -7.18 -5.16
C LEU A 292 -2.90 -7.51 -6.63
N TYR A 293 -2.53 -8.75 -6.96
CA TYR A 293 -2.18 -9.16 -8.33
C TYR A 293 -3.36 -9.02 -9.29
N LYS A 294 -4.59 -9.25 -8.81
CA LYS A 294 -5.81 -9.05 -9.61
C LYS A 294 -6.10 -7.57 -9.82
N GLY A 295 -5.81 -6.74 -8.82
CA GLY A 295 -5.90 -5.29 -8.93
C GLY A 295 -4.96 -4.75 -10.00
N ASP A 296 -3.68 -5.14 -9.95
CA ASP A 296 -2.68 -4.68 -10.91
C ASP A 296 -2.97 -5.20 -12.33
N LEU A 297 -3.39 -6.46 -12.47
CA LEU A 297 -3.88 -6.99 -13.75
C LEU A 297 -5.10 -6.22 -14.27
N SER A 298 -6.06 -5.89 -13.40
CA SER A 298 -7.25 -5.11 -13.79
C SER A 298 -6.85 -3.78 -14.42
N ILE A 299 -6.00 -3.01 -13.74
CA ILE A 299 -5.53 -1.71 -14.23
C ILE A 299 -4.79 -1.83 -15.56
N ALA A 300 -3.95 -2.85 -15.72
CA ALA A 300 -3.23 -3.09 -16.97
C ALA A 300 -4.16 -3.50 -18.13
N LEU A 301 -5.15 -4.37 -17.87
CA LEU A 301 -6.16 -4.75 -18.85
C LEU A 301 -6.97 -3.55 -19.33
N LEU A 302 -7.38 -2.68 -18.40
CA LEU A 302 -8.08 -1.43 -18.72
C LEU A 302 -7.19 -0.51 -19.56
N ALA A 303 -5.94 -0.31 -19.17
CA ALA A 303 -4.97 0.49 -19.93
C ALA A 303 -4.77 0.00 -21.38
N ASN A 304 -4.95 -1.31 -21.63
CA ASN A 304 -4.88 -1.92 -22.95
C ASN A 304 -6.24 -2.07 -23.67
N GLY A 305 -7.34 -1.58 -23.09
CA GLY A 305 -8.68 -1.65 -23.70
C GLY A 305 -9.39 -3.00 -23.56
N SER A 306 -8.88 -3.91 -22.73
CA SER A 306 -9.53 -5.20 -22.41
C SER A 306 -10.61 -5.03 -21.32
N LEU A 307 -11.67 -4.27 -21.65
CA LEU A 307 -12.60 -3.72 -20.66
C LEU A 307 -13.37 -4.78 -19.86
N THR A 308 -13.95 -5.78 -20.54
CA THR A 308 -14.73 -6.83 -19.87
C THR A 308 -13.94 -7.58 -18.82
N GLU A 309 -12.69 -7.95 -19.13
CA GLU A 309 -11.81 -8.65 -18.18
C GLU A 309 -11.31 -7.70 -17.09
N GLY A 310 -10.90 -6.48 -17.48
CA GLY A 310 -10.44 -5.45 -16.56
C GLY A 310 -11.48 -5.13 -15.48
N TRP A 311 -12.73 -4.85 -15.87
CA TRP A 311 -13.80 -4.55 -14.93
C TRP A 311 -14.17 -5.72 -14.02
N LYS A 312 -14.12 -6.96 -14.52
CA LYS A 312 -14.38 -8.15 -13.71
C LYS A 312 -13.40 -8.29 -12.53
N LEU A 313 -12.17 -7.80 -12.70
CA LEU A 313 -11.13 -7.84 -11.68
C LEU A 313 -11.04 -6.55 -10.86
N TYR A 314 -11.74 -5.49 -11.25
CA TYR A 314 -11.57 -4.15 -10.67
C TYR A 314 -11.93 -4.07 -9.18
N GLU A 315 -12.84 -4.92 -8.70
CA GLU A 315 -13.20 -5.01 -7.27
C GLU A 315 -12.09 -5.61 -6.39
N ALA A 316 -11.02 -6.15 -6.98
CA ALA A 316 -9.84 -6.56 -6.22
C ALA A 316 -9.20 -5.41 -5.44
N ARG A 317 -9.45 -4.15 -5.85
CA ARG A 317 -9.04 -2.93 -5.12
C ARG A 317 -9.53 -2.86 -3.67
N PHE A 318 -10.55 -3.63 -3.32
CA PHE A 318 -11.09 -3.72 -1.96
C PHE A 318 -10.38 -4.75 -1.06
N GLY A 319 -9.60 -5.68 -1.63
CA GLY A 319 -8.98 -6.78 -0.90
C GLY A 319 -7.52 -6.49 -0.56
N GLY A 320 -7.25 -6.00 0.65
CA GLY A 320 -5.90 -5.81 1.19
C GLY A 320 -5.91 -5.10 2.55
N GLY A 321 -4.93 -5.36 3.41
CA GLY A 321 -4.82 -4.72 4.74
C GLY A 321 -4.65 -3.19 4.67
N ASP A 322 -3.95 -2.73 3.63
CA ASP A 322 -3.69 -1.31 3.32
C ASP A 322 -4.50 -0.81 2.10
N ALA A 323 -5.66 -1.41 1.81
CA ALA A 323 -6.47 -0.99 0.67
C ALA A 323 -6.79 0.52 0.76
N LEU A 324 -6.34 1.30 -0.23
CA LEU A 324 -6.71 2.71 -0.43
C LEU A 324 -8.25 2.87 -0.44
N VAL A 325 -8.89 1.86 -1.05
CA VAL A 325 -10.29 1.42 -1.15
C VAL A 325 -10.91 0.67 0.03
N ARG A 326 -11.54 1.30 1.03
CA ARG A 326 -12.42 0.55 1.95
C ARG A 326 -13.76 0.21 1.31
N GLN A 327 -14.07 -1.08 1.20
CA GLN A 327 -15.40 -1.52 0.76
C GLN A 327 -16.47 -1.16 1.80
N ARG A 328 -17.50 -0.43 1.37
CA ARG A 328 -18.66 -0.10 2.20
C ARG A 328 -19.83 -1.04 1.90
N ARG A 329 -20.73 -1.14 2.87
CA ARG A 329 -21.99 -1.91 2.81
C ARG A 329 -23.11 -1.03 3.36
N ILE A 330 -23.68 -0.23 2.47
CA ILE A 330 -24.70 0.77 2.83
C ILE A 330 -26.09 0.14 2.82
N GLY A 331 -26.40 -0.65 1.81
CA GLY A 331 -27.70 -1.28 1.61
C GLY A 331 -27.71 -2.74 2.03
N LEU A 332 -28.84 -3.41 1.78
CA LEU A 332 -29.01 -4.83 2.09
C LEU A 332 -28.15 -5.74 1.21
N LYS A 333 -27.87 -5.33 -0.04
CA LYS A 333 -27.08 -6.11 -1.00
C LYS A 333 -26.28 -5.19 -1.93
N THR A 334 -25.14 -5.66 -2.40
CA THR A 334 -24.44 -4.97 -3.49
C THR A 334 -25.16 -5.21 -4.82
N TRP A 335 -25.48 -4.14 -5.52
CA TRP A 335 -26.14 -4.19 -6.82
C TRP A 335 -25.22 -4.78 -7.89
N GLN A 336 -25.75 -5.70 -8.69
CA GLN A 336 -25.07 -6.36 -9.80
C GLN A 336 -25.86 -6.20 -11.12
N GLY A 337 -26.80 -5.26 -11.14
CA GLY A 337 -27.67 -4.99 -12.30
C GLY A 337 -29.08 -5.56 -12.18
N GLU A 338 -29.52 -6.00 -11.00
CA GLU A 338 -30.89 -6.41 -10.73
C GLU A 338 -31.90 -5.29 -11.02
N SER A 339 -33.19 -5.66 -11.15
CA SER A 339 -34.26 -4.69 -11.32
C SER A 339 -34.37 -3.73 -10.13
N LEU A 340 -34.63 -2.46 -10.46
CA LEU A 340 -34.86 -1.35 -9.55
C LEU A 340 -36.35 -1.08 -9.27
N ALA A 341 -37.26 -1.91 -9.78
CA ALA A 341 -38.70 -1.68 -9.63
C ALA A 341 -39.17 -1.68 -8.18
N GLY A 342 -39.60 -0.51 -7.69
CA GLY A 342 -39.98 -0.30 -6.29
C GLY A 342 -38.82 -0.47 -5.30
N LYS A 343 -37.57 -0.34 -5.77
CA LYS A 343 -36.34 -0.54 -5.01
C LYS A 343 -35.53 0.74 -4.92
N THR A 344 -34.71 0.80 -3.87
CA THR A 344 -33.80 1.91 -3.61
C THR A 344 -32.35 1.50 -3.88
N LEU A 345 -31.66 2.20 -4.77
CA LEU A 345 -30.24 2.04 -5.05
C LEU A 345 -29.44 3.22 -4.50
N TYR A 346 -28.38 2.92 -3.74
CA TYR A 346 -27.42 3.89 -3.24
C TYR A 346 -26.08 3.74 -3.96
N ILE A 347 -25.65 4.79 -4.64
CA ILE A 347 -24.35 4.87 -5.29
C ILE A 347 -23.42 5.64 -4.36
N TRP A 348 -22.43 4.95 -3.78
CA TRP A 348 -21.48 5.57 -2.85
C TRP A 348 -20.18 5.99 -3.54
N ARG A 349 -19.61 7.11 -3.11
CA ARG A 349 -18.32 7.60 -3.62
C ARG A 349 -17.17 6.83 -2.98
N GLU A 350 -16.08 6.62 -3.72
CA GLU A 350 -14.98 5.79 -3.23
C GLU A 350 -13.60 6.49 -3.22
N GLN A 351 -13.42 7.60 -3.95
CA GLN A 351 -12.11 8.18 -4.22
C GLN A 351 -12.15 9.71 -4.23
N GLY A 352 -11.05 10.36 -4.64
CA GLY A 352 -10.95 11.80 -4.79
C GLY A 352 -11.92 12.41 -5.82
N VAL A 353 -12.02 13.73 -5.84
CA VAL A 353 -12.96 14.51 -6.69
C VAL A 353 -12.93 14.11 -8.17
N GLY A 354 -11.75 13.85 -8.73
CA GLY A 354 -11.62 13.48 -10.15
C GLY A 354 -12.31 12.15 -10.47
N ASP A 355 -12.23 11.17 -9.58
CA ASP A 355 -12.90 9.87 -9.75
C ASP A 355 -14.40 9.99 -9.51
N ASP A 356 -14.81 10.81 -8.55
CA ASP A 356 -16.21 11.15 -8.28
C ASP A 356 -16.87 11.71 -9.56
N VAL A 357 -16.26 12.74 -10.14
CA VAL A 357 -16.68 13.32 -11.43
C VAL A 357 -16.66 12.26 -12.53
N ARG A 358 -15.53 11.55 -12.73
CA ARG A 358 -15.39 10.59 -13.84
C ARG A 358 -16.46 9.52 -13.83
N PHE A 359 -16.70 8.88 -12.69
CA PHE A 359 -17.69 7.81 -12.60
C PHE A 359 -19.13 8.33 -12.65
N ALA A 360 -19.37 9.61 -12.35
CA ALA A 360 -20.68 10.24 -12.53
C ALA A 360 -21.16 10.27 -13.99
N SER A 361 -20.25 10.11 -14.95
CA SER A 361 -20.59 9.86 -16.37
C SER A 361 -21.48 8.62 -16.60
N CYS A 362 -21.58 7.71 -15.62
CA CYS A 362 -22.45 6.53 -15.66
C CYS A 362 -23.82 6.78 -15.00
N PHE A 363 -24.02 7.89 -14.30
CA PHE A 363 -25.20 8.07 -13.44
C PHE A 363 -26.48 8.24 -14.26
N ASN A 364 -26.43 8.88 -15.43
CA ASN A 364 -27.61 9.03 -16.28
C ASN A 364 -28.18 7.68 -16.73
N ASP A 365 -27.35 6.68 -17.05
CA ASP A 365 -27.85 5.33 -17.39
C ASP A 365 -28.62 4.70 -16.23
N ILE A 366 -28.15 4.91 -15.01
CA ILE A 366 -28.77 4.34 -13.81
C ILE A 366 -30.05 5.10 -13.46
N VAL A 367 -29.99 6.43 -13.54
CA VAL A 367 -31.14 7.31 -13.30
C VAL A 367 -32.25 7.04 -14.31
N ASP A 368 -31.94 6.91 -15.59
CA ASP A 368 -32.94 6.66 -16.62
C ASP A 368 -33.55 5.26 -16.47
N ARG A 369 -32.73 4.24 -16.17
CA ARG A 369 -33.22 2.91 -15.81
C ARG A 369 -34.15 2.93 -14.59
N ALA A 370 -33.78 3.66 -13.53
CA ALA A 370 -34.60 3.75 -12.33
C ALA A 370 -35.93 4.48 -12.60
N LYS A 371 -35.94 5.54 -13.42
CA LYS A 371 -37.18 6.20 -13.86
C LYS A 371 -38.10 5.23 -14.59
N GLU A 372 -37.55 4.46 -15.54
CA GLU A 372 -38.32 3.49 -16.35
C GLU A 372 -38.91 2.37 -15.50
N GLU A 373 -38.15 1.87 -14.52
CA GLU A 373 -38.57 0.75 -13.67
C GLU A 373 -39.41 1.20 -12.45
N GLY A 374 -39.46 2.50 -12.12
CA GLY A 374 -40.12 3.01 -10.92
C GLY A 374 -39.32 2.77 -9.64
N GLY A 375 -37.99 2.92 -9.71
CA GLY A 375 -37.07 2.85 -8.58
C GLY A 375 -36.66 4.21 -8.03
N LYS A 376 -35.92 4.21 -6.92
CA LYS A 376 -35.31 5.39 -6.30
C LYS A 376 -33.78 5.29 -6.37
N VAL A 377 -33.12 6.39 -6.70
CA VAL A 377 -31.65 6.48 -6.74
C VAL A 377 -31.18 7.54 -5.75
N LEU A 378 -30.16 7.18 -4.97
CA LEU A 378 -29.42 8.08 -4.10
C LEU A 378 -27.96 8.10 -4.55
N ILE A 379 -27.38 9.28 -4.63
CA ILE A 379 -26.01 9.49 -5.08
C ILE A 379 -25.25 10.21 -3.98
N GLU A 380 -24.22 9.57 -3.45
CA GLU A 380 -23.27 10.19 -2.54
C GLU A 380 -22.16 10.88 -3.34
N THR A 381 -21.76 12.09 -2.95
CA THR A 381 -20.68 12.84 -3.60
C THR A 381 -19.90 13.69 -2.60
N ASP A 382 -18.75 14.24 -3.02
CA ASP A 382 -18.01 15.24 -2.25
C ASP A 382 -18.92 16.44 -1.90
N PRO A 383 -18.91 16.93 -0.65
CA PRO A 383 -19.73 18.07 -0.24
C PRO A 383 -19.59 19.30 -1.16
N ARG A 384 -18.43 19.49 -1.78
CA ARG A 384 -18.16 20.60 -2.71
C ARG A 384 -18.84 20.46 -4.07
N LEU A 385 -19.32 19.26 -4.42
CA LEU A 385 -20.00 18.95 -5.69
C LEU A 385 -21.53 18.90 -5.57
N MET A 386 -22.07 18.91 -4.35
CA MET A 386 -23.50 18.71 -4.06
C MET A 386 -24.43 19.54 -4.96
N THR A 387 -24.26 20.87 -4.99
CA THR A 387 -25.16 21.76 -5.76
C THR A 387 -25.03 21.58 -7.27
N LEU A 388 -23.85 21.19 -7.74
CA LEU A 388 -23.60 20.84 -9.14
C LEU A 388 -24.30 19.52 -9.49
N TYR A 389 -24.25 18.53 -8.61
CA TYR A 389 -24.87 17.21 -8.81
C TYR A 389 -26.39 17.27 -8.72
N GLU A 390 -26.96 18.02 -7.78
CA GLU A 390 -28.42 18.23 -7.66
C GLU A 390 -29.01 18.79 -8.95
N ARG A 391 -28.29 19.72 -9.57
CA ARG A 391 -28.67 20.35 -10.83
C ARG A 391 -28.49 19.41 -12.02
N SER A 392 -27.45 18.57 -12.00
CA SER A 392 -27.09 17.66 -13.10
C SER A 392 -27.93 16.38 -13.10
N PHE A 393 -28.38 15.91 -11.93
CA PHE A 393 -29.10 14.65 -11.74
C PHE A 393 -30.40 14.84 -10.94
N PRO A 394 -31.37 15.66 -11.41
CA PRO A 394 -32.53 16.10 -10.61
C PRO A 394 -33.52 15.00 -10.19
N PHE A 395 -33.39 13.79 -10.75
CA PHE A 395 -34.18 12.63 -10.34
C PHE A 395 -33.60 11.92 -9.10
N ALA A 396 -32.29 11.99 -8.93
CA ALA A 396 -31.61 11.34 -7.81
C ALA A 396 -31.65 12.24 -6.56
N GLU A 397 -31.72 11.61 -5.40
CA GLU A 397 -31.46 12.30 -4.12
C GLU A 397 -29.95 12.36 -3.90
N ILE A 398 -29.39 13.57 -3.88
CA ILE A 398 -27.94 13.76 -3.67
C ILE A 398 -27.64 13.84 -2.18
N ARG A 399 -26.57 13.18 -1.73
CA ARG A 399 -26.11 13.17 -0.34
C ARG A 399 -24.63 13.45 -0.24
N ALA A 400 -24.22 14.02 0.88
CA ALA A 400 -22.81 14.26 1.15
C ALA A 400 -22.14 12.98 1.64
N GLU A 401 -20.84 12.88 1.41
CA GLU A 401 -20.02 11.79 1.94
C GLU A 401 -20.20 11.58 3.44
N GLY A 402 -20.39 10.33 3.86
CA GLY A 402 -20.40 9.97 5.27
C GLY A 402 -21.75 10.15 5.96
N ASP A 403 -22.77 10.62 5.25
CA ASP A 403 -24.13 10.78 5.77
C ASP A 403 -24.78 9.42 6.14
N VAL A 404 -24.33 8.31 5.54
CA VAL A 404 -24.95 6.99 5.70
C VAL A 404 -23.91 5.91 5.94
N GLN A 405 -24.09 5.14 7.01
CA GLN A 405 -23.26 3.95 7.31
C GLN A 405 -23.91 2.66 6.83
N PHE A 406 -25.09 2.34 7.36
CA PHE A 406 -25.92 1.23 6.91
C PHE A 406 -27.38 1.62 7.11
N ASP A 407 -28.21 1.37 6.11
CA ASP A 407 -29.63 1.68 6.13
C ASP A 407 -30.42 0.50 5.58
N ARG A 408 -31.38 0.00 6.38
CA ARG A 408 -32.21 -1.16 6.02
C ARG A 408 -33.27 -0.82 4.98
N ASP A 409 -33.55 0.46 4.76
CA ASP A 409 -34.50 0.94 3.77
C ASP A 409 -33.85 1.09 2.38
N ILE A 410 -32.54 0.87 2.29
CA ILE A 410 -31.78 0.82 1.04
C ILE A 410 -31.64 -0.64 0.60
N ASP A 411 -32.33 -1.01 -0.49
CA ASP A 411 -32.28 -2.38 -1.02
C ASP A 411 -30.91 -2.73 -1.58
N TYR A 412 -30.30 -1.80 -2.32
CA TYR A 412 -29.06 -2.03 -3.04
C TYR A 412 -28.04 -0.92 -2.82
N ASP A 413 -26.75 -1.29 -2.75
CA ASP A 413 -25.61 -0.35 -2.79
C ASP A 413 -24.61 -0.70 -3.89
N ILE A 414 -23.89 0.29 -4.41
CA ILE A 414 -22.76 0.06 -5.32
C ILE A 414 -21.73 1.19 -5.23
N ALA A 415 -20.45 0.84 -5.33
CA ALA A 415 -19.40 1.84 -5.48
C ALA A 415 -19.49 2.50 -6.86
N ALA A 416 -19.36 3.83 -6.94
CA ALA A 416 -19.39 4.55 -8.21
C ALA A 416 -18.40 3.96 -9.24
N GLY A 417 -17.17 3.62 -8.82
CA GLY A 417 -16.17 3.00 -9.69
C GLY A 417 -16.45 1.56 -10.11
N SER A 418 -17.44 0.88 -9.53
CA SER A 418 -17.89 -0.44 -10.00
C SER A 418 -18.97 -0.34 -11.10
N LEU A 419 -19.63 0.82 -11.28
CA LEU A 419 -20.65 1.01 -12.32
C LEU A 419 -20.16 0.73 -13.75
N PRO A 420 -18.93 1.14 -14.17
CA PRO A 420 -18.45 0.88 -15.52
C PRO A 420 -18.46 -0.60 -15.91
N GLY A 421 -18.26 -1.52 -14.95
CA GLY A 421 -18.36 -2.95 -15.22
C GLY A 421 -19.74 -3.44 -15.66
N LEU A 422 -20.79 -2.69 -15.30
CA LEU A 422 -22.18 -3.00 -15.65
C LEU A 422 -22.65 -2.26 -16.91
N VAL A 423 -22.25 -1.00 -17.08
CA VAL A 423 -22.79 -0.11 -18.13
C VAL A 423 -21.77 0.40 -19.16
N ARG A 424 -20.49 0.03 -19.03
CA ARG A 424 -19.36 0.47 -19.89
C ARG A 424 -18.37 -0.67 -20.19
N ASN A 425 -18.86 -1.83 -20.61
CA ASN A 425 -18.03 -2.99 -20.93
C ASN A 425 -17.42 -2.97 -22.35
N ASN A 426 -17.77 -1.99 -23.18
CA ASN A 426 -17.15 -1.75 -24.48
C ASN A 426 -17.09 -0.24 -24.80
N LEU A 427 -16.15 0.16 -25.67
CA LEU A 427 -15.92 1.58 -25.98
C LEU A 427 -17.13 2.29 -26.60
N SER A 428 -18.03 1.57 -27.29
CA SER A 428 -19.21 2.18 -27.91
C SER A 428 -20.32 2.58 -26.92
N GLN A 429 -20.23 2.12 -25.66
CA GLN A 429 -21.14 2.50 -24.58
C GLN A 429 -20.75 3.78 -23.86
N PHE A 430 -19.58 4.32 -24.17
CA PHE A 430 -19.17 5.62 -23.64
C PHE A 430 -19.86 6.75 -24.41
N PRO A 431 -20.03 7.93 -23.78
CA PRO A 431 -20.55 9.10 -24.48
C PRO A 431 -19.74 9.41 -25.73
N SER A 432 -20.41 9.95 -26.75
CA SER A 432 -19.78 10.35 -28.01
C SER A 432 -19.75 11.87 -28.23
N THR A 433 -20.53 12.63 -27.45
CA THR A 433 -20.57 14.10 -27.46
C THR A 433 -21.00 14.64 -26.10
N GLY A 434 -20.65 15.89 -25.80
CA GLY A 434 -21.21 16.67 -24.69
C GLY A 434 -20.66 16.33 -23.29
N GLY A 435 -21.08 17.14 -22.33
CA GLY A 435 -20.86 16.93 -20.89
C GLY A 435 -22.13 16.48 -20.18
N TYR A 436 -21.99 16.00 -18.94
CA TYR A 436 -23.09 15.56 -18.08
C TYR A 436 -23.23 16.39 -16.80
N LEU A 437 -22.25 17.24 -16.48
CA LEU A 437 -22.36 18.20 -15.38
C LEU A 437 -22.82 19.57 -15.91
N LEU A 438 -23.84 20.11 -15.27
CA LEU A 438 -24.46 21.37 -15.65
C LEU A 438 -24.03 22.45 -14.67
N PRO A 439 -23.04 23.33 -14.97
CA PRO A 439 -22.72 24.48 -14.12
C PRO A 439 -23.88 25.50 -14.07
N LYS A 440 -23.83 26.49 -13.17
CA LYS A 440 -24.85 27.56 -13.09
C LYS A 440 -24.84 28.40 -14.37
N PRO A 441 -25.89 28.41 -15.20
CA PRO A 441 -25.85 29.08 -16.51
C PRO A 441 -25.57 30.58 -16.43
N ASP A 442 -26.19 31.26 -15.46
CA ASP A 442 -26.00 32.71 -15.27
C ASP A 442 -24.56 33.05 -14.86
N GLN A 443 -23.93 32.20 -14.05
CA GLN A 443 -22.54 32.37 -13.64
C GLN A 443 -21.58 32.12 -14.80
N VAL A 444 -21.83 31.08 -15.63
CA VAL A 444 -21.06 30.84 -16.85
C VAL A 444 -21.13 32.06 -17.77
N ALA A 445 -22.32 32.62 -17.98
CA ALA A 445 -22.51 33.79 -18.83
C ALA A 445 -21.79 35.04 -18.27
N GLN A 446 -21.86 35.25 -16.95
CA GLN A 446 -21.15 36.34 -16.28
C GLN A 446 -19.63 36.22 -16.42
N LEU A 447 -19.08 35.04 -16.10
CA LEU A 447 -17.65 34.77 -16.21
C LEU A 447 -17.17 34.91 -17.66
N ARG A 448 -17.95 34.39 -18.62
CA ARG A 448 -17.64 34.54 -20.04
C ARG A 448 -17.57 36.01 -20.46
N ALA A 449 -18.51 36.84 -20.01
CA ALA A 449 -18.49 38.27 -20.32
C ALA A 449 -17.27 38.99 -19.71
N GLU A 450 -16.87 38.62 -18.49
CA GLU A 450 -15.65 39.15 -17.85
C GLU A 450 -14.39 38.77 -18.64
N ILE A 451 -14.27 37.51 -19.07
CA ILE A 451 -13.14 37.02 -19.86
C ILE A 451 -13.11 37.65 -21.26
N ASP A 452 -14.26 37.78 -21.91
CA ASP A 452 -14.35 38.43 -23.23
C ASP A 452 -13.98 39.92 -23.16
N ALA A 453 -14.16 40.58 -22.01
CA ALA A 453 -13.75 41.97 -21.79
C ALA A 453 -12.21 42.16 -21.73
N LEU A 454 -11.43 41.08 -21.54
CA LEU A 454 -9.96 41.11 -21.59
C LEU A 454 -9.43 41.30 -23.02
N GLY A 455 -10.24 41.03 -24.04
CA GLY A 455 -9.91 41.26 -25.46
C GLY A 455 -10.40 40.15 -26.41
N GLY A 456 -9.93 40.17 -27.66
CA GLY A 456 -10.22 39.13 -28.65
C GLY A 456 -9.38 37.84 -28.45
N GLY A 457 -9.66 36.81 -29.23
CA GLY A 457 -8.86 35.57 -29.27
C GLY A 457 -9.47 34.36 -28.55
N LEU A 458 -8.72 33.26 -28.58
CA LEU A 458 -9.07 31.98 -27.98
C LEU A 458 -8.87 32.01 -26.46
N LYS A 459 -9.88 31.62 -25.68
CA LYS A 459 -9.86 31.59 -24.22
C LYS A 459 -9.39 30.22 -23.77
N VAL A 460 -8.16 30.17 -23.25
CA VAL A 460 -7.45 28.95 -22.89
C VAL A 460 -7.34 28.88 -21.37
N GLY A 461 -8.09 27.98 -20.75
CA GLY A 461 -7.92 27.67 -19.33
C GLY A 461 -6.71 26.77 -19.11
N ILE A 462 -5.88 27.03 -18.10
CA ILE A 462 -4.67 26.24 -17.84
C ILE A 462 -4.59 25.75 -16.38
N ALA A 463 -4.29 24.46 -16.20
CA ALA A 463 -3.91 23.84 -14.92
C ALA A 463 -2.73 22.88 -15.16
N TRP A 464 -1.59 23.12 -14.51
CA TRP A 464 -0.32 22.50 -14.91
C TRP A 464 0.21 21.43 -13.94
N ARG A 465 -0.28 21.40 -12.69
CA ARG A 465 0.24 20.47 -11.66
C ARG A 465 -0.78 20.01 -10.62
N SER A 466 -0.41 18.96 -9.89
CA SER A 466 -1.12 18.49 -8.69
C SER A 466 -0.45 19.05 -7.44
N ARG A 467 -1.22 19.33 -6.39
CA ARG A 467 -0.67 19.70 -5.06
C ARG A 467 0.18 18.58 -4.44
N ASN A 468 -0.13 17.32 -4.74
CA ASN A 468 0.61 16.16 -4.24
C ASN A 468 1.69 15.76 -5.27
N MET A 469 2.93 16.22 -5.04
CA MET A 469 4.10 16.11 -5.92
C MET A 469 5.18 15.16 -5.40
N THR A 470 4.86 13.87 -5.27
CA THR A 470 5.90 12.85 -5.07
C THR A 470 6.85 12.75 -6.27
N ALA A 471 8.07 12.23 -6.07
CA ALA A 471 9.07 12.10 -7.13
C ALA A 471 8.54 11.35 -8.37
N ASN A 472 7.85 10.22 -8.16
CA ASN A 472 7.26 9.43 -9.25
C ASN A 472 6.15 10.19 -10.00
N ARG A 473 5.41 11.06 -9.32
CA ARG A 473 4.34 11.87 -9.91
C ARG A 473 4.88 13.06 -10.70
N ARG A 474 5.91 13.75 -10.18
CA ARG A 474 6.47 15.00 -10.74
C ARG A 474 6.81 14.89 -12.23
N ARG A 475 7.26 13.72 -12.69
CA ARG A 475 7.59 13.45 -14.10
C ARG A 475 6.43 13.63 -15.11
N PHE A 476 5.20 13.76 -14.62
CA PHE A 476 3.98 13.94 -15.42
C PHE A 476 3.33 15.32 -15.28
N TYR A 477 3.98 16.24 -14.56
CA TYR A 477 3.51 17.60 -14.36
C TYR A 477 4.52 18.59 -14.95
N THR A 478 4.01 19.76 -15.34
CA THR A 478 4.81 20.82 -15.94
C THR A 478 4.97 21.96 -14.94
N GLU A 479 5.92 22.85 -15.22
CA GLU A 479 5.95 24.20 -14.67
C GLU A 479 5.38 25.18 -15.71
N LEU A 480 5.06 26.41 -15.31
CA LEU A 480 4.51 27.40 -16.24
C LEU A 480 5.44 27.69 -17.43
N GLU A 481 6.75 27.70 -17.23
CA GLU A 481 7.74 27.98 -18.27
C GLU A 481 7.76 26.97 -19.41
N ASP A 482 7.31 25.74 -19.17
CA ASP A 482 7.17 24.72 -20.22
C ASP A 482 6.17 25.20 -21.29
N TRP A 483 5.21 26.05 -20.91
CA TRP A 483 4.15 26.61 -21.74
C TRP A 483 4.49 27.95 -22.40
N LYS A 484 5.74 28.43 -22.29
CA LYS A 484 6.16 29.75 -22.79
C LYS A 484 5.84 30.02 -24.25
N ALA A 485 5.68 28.97 -25.06
CA ALA A 485 5.31 29.10 -26.46
C ALA A 485 3.88 29.62 -26.67
N LEU A 486 3.03 29.66 -25.64
CA LEU A 486 1.69 30.27 -25.66
C LEU A 486 1.68 31.73 -25.17
N PHE A 487 2.76 32.19 -24.53
CA PHE A 487 2.82 33.49 -23.88
C PHE A 487 2.86 34.65 -24.89
N GLY A 488 2.28 35.80 -24.51
CA GLY A 488 2.29 37.04 -25.28
C GLY A 488 1.61 36.99 -26.66
N LYS A 489 0.88 35.91 -26.98
CA LYS A 489 0.16 35.77 -28.26
C LYS A 489 -1.15 36.56 -28.23
N SER A 490 -1.28 37.58 -29.09
CA SER A 490 -2.46 38.45 -29.12
C SER A 490 -3.78 37.76 -29.49
N ASN A 491 -3.73 36.56 -30.08
CA ASN A 491 -4.90 35.74 -30.41
C ASN A 491 -5.20 34.63 -29.38
N ILE A 492 -4.47 34.58 -28.26
CA ILE A 492 -4.67 33.64 -27.16
C ILE A 492 -4.77 34.41 -25.85
N GLN A 493 -5.72 34.04 -25.01
CA GLN A 493 -5.82 34.52 -23.64
C GLN A 493 -5.68 33.33 -22.72
N LEU A 494 -4.73 33.41 -21.79
CA LEU A 494 -4.51 32.38 -20.78
C LEU A 494 -5.29 32.75 -19.52
N ILE A 495 -6.14 31.83 -19.05
CA ILE A 495 -6.94 31.98 -17.84
C ILE A 495 -6.51 30.91 -16.85
N ASN A 496 -6.22 31.30 -15.61
CA ASN A 496 -5.87 30.36 -14.55
C ASN A 496 -7.06 29.46 -14.21
N LEU A 497 -6.87 28.14 -14.28
CA LEU A 497 -7.75 27.11 -13.71
C LEU A 497 -7.05 26.27 -12.63
N GLN A 498 -5.77 26.54 -12.35
CA GLN A 498 -5.00 25.82 -11.34
C GLN A 498 -5.55 26.13 -9.95
N TYR A 499 -5.79 25.06 -9.18
CA TYR A 499 -6.33 25.11 -7.83
C TYR A 499 -5.19 24.99 -6.83
N ASP A 500 -4.91 26.07 -6.10
CA ASP A 500 -3.96 26.23 -4.98
C ASP A 500 -3.48 27.69 -4.94
N THR A 501 -2.55 28.01 -4.05
CA THR A 501 -1.94 29.35 -3.97
C THR A 501 -0.89 29.49 -5.07
N VAL A 502 -1.25 30.16 -6.16
CA VAL A 502 -0.41 30.35 -7.36
C VAL A 502 -0.09 31.81 -7.68
N ASP A 503 -0.56 32.75 -6.86
CA ASP A 503 -0.46 34.19 -7.15
C ASP A 503 0.99 34.64 -7.38
N GLU A 504 1.92 34.23 -6.52
CA GLU A 504 3.33 34.59 -6.64
C GLU A 504 3.96 34.02 -7.91
N GLU A 505 3.65 32.76 -8.24
CA GLU A 505 4.17 32.06 -9.44
C GLU A 505 3.64 32.70 -10.73
N ILE A 506 2.34 32.97 -10.80
CA ILE A 506 1.71 33.64 -11.94
C ILE A 506 2.24 35.07 -12.08
N ASN A 507 2.36 35.82 -10.98
CA ASN A 507 2.86 37.19 -11.02
C ASN A 507 4.33 37.26 -11.48
N ASP A 508 5.18 36.34 -11.03
CA ASP A 508 6.57 36.24 -11.49
C ASP A 508 6.63 35.97 -12.99
N VAL A 509 5.93 34.94 -13.48
CA VAL A 509 5.97 34.55 -14.89
C VAL A 509 5.32 35.62 -15.79
N ASN A 510 4.24 36.27 -15.34
CA ASN A 510 3.67 37.43 -16.02
C ASN A 510 4.67 38.60 -16.13
N SER A 511 5.41 38.90 -15.06
CA SER A 511 6.39 39.99 -15.04
C SER A 511 7.65 39.66 -15.84
N ARG A 512 8.12 38.42 -15.78
CA ARG A 512 9.43 38.00 -16.31
C ARG A 512 9.35 37.53 -17.75
N LEU A 513 8.24 36.91 -18.16
CA LEU A 513 8.08 36.24 -19.44
C LEU A 513 6.88 36.76 -20.28
N ASP A 514 6.19 37.82 -19.83
CA ASP A 514 5.00 38.38 -20.49
C ASP A 514 3.93 37.31 -20.78
N ALA A 515 3.69 36.45 -19.79
CA ALA A 515 2.78 35.31 -19.95
C ALA A 515 1.31 35.73 -20.09
N GLN A 516 0.93 36.87 -19.51
CA GLN A 516 -0.43 37.42 -19.54
C GLN A 516 -1.50 36.41 -19.06
N ILE A 517 -1.16 35.60 -18.07
CA ILE A 517 -2.09 34.66 -17.41
C ILE A 517 -3.01 35.47 -16.50
N HIS A 518 -4.30 35.44 -16.81
CA HIS A 518 -5.33 36.16 -16.07
C HIS A 518 -5.94 35.29 -14.96
N GLN A 519 -6.13 35.89 -13.79
CA GLN A 519 -6.84 35.28 -12.67
C GLN A 519 -8.17 36.01 -12.45
N VAL A 520 -9.28 35.28 -12.47
CA VAL A 520 -10.61 35.83 -12.18
C VAL A 520 -10.74 36.07 -10.68
N ALA A 521 -11.05 37.30 -10.29
CA ALA A 521 -11.05 37.69 -8.90
C ALA A 521 -12.21 37.05 -8.11
N GLY A 522 -11.94 36.62 -6.88
CA GLY A 522 -12.97 36.18 -5.93
C GLY A 522 -13.47 34.75 -6.12
N LEU A 523 -12.82 33.94 -6.95
CA LEU A 523 -13.13 32.51 -7.09
C LEU A 523 -12.22 31.63 -6.24
N ASP A 524 -12.81 30.68 -5.51
CA ASP A 524 -12.08 29.61 -4.83
C ASP A 524 -12.14 28.33 -5.67
N LEU A 525 -11.15 28.14 -6.54
CA LEU A 525 -11.09 27.01 -7.47
C LEU A 525 -10.86 25.64 -6.79
N MET A 526 -10.60 25.62 -5.47
CA MET A 526 -10.36 24.40 -4.70
C MET A 526 -11.61 23.94 -3.94
N ASN A 527 -12.31 24.88 -3.32
CA ASN A 527 -13.44 24.58 -2.42
C ASN A 527 -14.80 24.88 -3.04
N ASP A 528 -14.89 25.82 -3.99
CA ASP A 528 -16.13 26.11 -4.72
C ASP A 528 -16.08 25.47 -6.12
N LEU A 529 -16.30 24.15 -6.15
CA LEU A 529 -16.24 23.38 -7.39
C LEU A 529 -17.40 23.70 -8.36
N ASP A 530 -18.49 24.29 -7.88
CA ASP A 530 -19.58 24.78 -8.73
C ASP A 530 -19.11 26.01 -9.54
N SER A 531 -18.45 26.97 -8.87
CA SER A 531 -17.83 28.11 -9.54
C SER A 531 -16.64 27.72 -10.42
N ALA A 532 -15.82 26.75 -9.98
CA ALA A 532 -14.74 26.22 -10.81
C ALA A 532 -15.28 25.60 -12.10
N ALA A 533 -16.34 24.77 -12.02
CA ALA A 533 -17.02 24.21 -13.18
C ALA A 533 -17.61 25.30 -14.10
N ALA A 534 -18.17 26.38 -13.53
CA ALA A 534 -18.68 27.50 -14.30
C ALA A 534 -17.57 28.25 -15.06
N LEU A 535 -16.42 28.49 -14.42
CA LEU A 535 -15.26 29.10 -15.09
C LEU A 535 -14.71 28.19 -16.19
N THR A 536 -14.59 26.89 -15.92
CA THR A 536 -14.12 25.91 -16.91
C THR A 536 -15.05 25.83 -18.13
N ALA A 537 -16.37 25.91 -17.93
CA ALA A 537 -17.36 25.95 -19.01
C ALA A 537 -17.34 27.27 -19.82
N ALA A 538 -16.79 28.35 -19.26
CA ALA A 538 -16.63 29.61 -19.98
C ALA A 538 -15.42 29.61 -20.95
N MET A 539 -14.53 28.62 -20.87
CA MET A 539 -13.35 28.49 -21.75
C MET A 539 -13.72 27.96 -23.14
N ASP A 540 -12.97 28.34 -24.17
CA ASP A 540 -13.09 27.67 -25.47
C ASP A 540 -12.28 26.37 -25.50
N VAL A 541 -11.16 26.34 -24.78
CA VAL A 541 -10.30 25.17 -24.63
C VAL A 541 -9.64 25.17 -23.26
N VAL A 542 -9.41 23.98 -22.72
CA VAL A 542 -8.69 23.74 -21.47
C VAL A 542 -7.43 22.95 -21.76
N ILE A 543 -6.33 23.32 -21.12
CA ILE A 543 -5.10 22.54 -21.04
C ILE A 543 -4.96 22.09 -19.60
N SER A 544 -4.88 20.79 -19.35
CA SER A 544 -4.80 20.30 -17.98
C SER A 544 -3.83 19.14 -17.79
N ALA A 545 -3.07 19.20 -16.70
CA ALA A 545 -2.47 18.05 -16.05
C ALA A 545 -3.53 16.99 -15.68
N PRO A 546 -3.12 15.76 -15.29
CA PRO A 546 -4.05 14.71 -14.86
C PRO A 546 -4.50 14.98 -13.42
N VAL A 547 -5.42 15.95 -13.30
CA VAL A 547 -6.02 16.46 -12.07
C VAL A 547 -7.52 16.70 -12.26
N SER A 548 -8.24 17.00 -11.19
CA SER A 548 -9.71 17.20 -11.23
C SER A 548 -10.16 18.26 -12.24
N VAL A 549 -9.31 19.23 -12.60
CA VAL A 549 -9.63 20.22 -13.65
C VAL A 549 -9.85 19.55 -15.01
N ALA A 550 -9.07 18.53 -15.37
CA ALA A 550 -9.27 17.78 -16.61
C ALA A 550 -10.61 17.02 -16.58
N ASP A 551 -10.93 16.41 -15.44
CA ASP A 551 -12.20 15.71 -15.25
C ASP A 551 -13.39 16.66 -15.31
N ILE A 552 -13.32 17.82 -14.64
CA ILE A 552 -14.36 18.86 -14.68
C ILE A 552 -14.52 19.41 -16.09
N ALA A 553 -13.43 19.71 -16.81
CA ALA A 553 -13.48 20.21 -18.18
C ALA A 553 -14.22 19.24 -19.11
N GLY A 554 -13.85 17.97 -19.06
CA GLY A 554 -14.55 16.93 -19.79
C GLY A 554 -16.02 16.77 -19.39
N ALA A 555 -16.31 16.84 -18.09
CA ALA A 555 -17.65 16.66 -17.55
C ALA A 555 -18.62 17.81 -17.87
N VAL A 556 -18.14 19.05 -18.00
CA VAL A 556 -18.95 20.20 -18.45
C VAL A 556 -18.99 20.34 -19.97
N GLY A 557 -18.29 19.48 -20.71
CA GLY A 557 -18.27 19.47 -22.17
C GLY A 557 -17.31 20.49 -22.80
N SER A 558 -16.37 21.03 -22.04
CA SER A 558 -15.30 21.89 -22.57
C SER A 558 -14.29 21.05 -23.34
N ARG A 559 -13.81 21.56 -24.48
CA ARG A 559 -12.70 20.94 -25.20
C ARG A 559 -11.45 20.95 -24.33
N CYS A 560 -10.85 19.79 -24.10
CA CYS A 560 -9.70 19.66 -23.20
C CYS A 560 -8.53 18.93 -23.85
N PHE A 561 -7.34 19.51 -23.77
CA PHE A 561 -6.07 18.84 -24.03
C PHE A 561 -5.45 18.45 -22.71
N ALA A 562 -5.69 17.20 -22.30
CA ALA A 562 -5.04 16.62 -21.13
C ALA A 562 -3.69 16.01 -21.50
N TYR A 563 -2.76 15.96 -20.55
CA TYR A 563 -1.50 15.22 -20.68
C TYR A 563 -1.22 14.42 -19.42
N GLY A 564 -0.31 13.44 -19.51
CA GLY A 564 0.02 12.57 -18.38
C GLY A 564 0.80 11.33 -18.82
N PRO A 565 0.77 10.22 -18.06
CA PRO A 565 1.39 8.97 -18.49
C PRO A 565 0.86 8.47 -19.83
N HIS A 566 1.74 7.92 -20.67
CA HIS A 566 1.32 7.12 -21.82
C HIS A 566 0.62 5.84 -21.35
N ARG A 567 -0.44 5.42 -22.06
CA ARG A 567 -1.32 4.30 -21.65
C ARG A 567 -1.91 4.47 -20.25
N HIS A 568 -2.40 5.67 -19.93
CA HIS A 568 -3.13 5.88 -18.69
C HIS A 568 -4.33 4.91 -18.60
N PRO A 569 -4.56 4.24 -17.45
CA PRO A 569 -5.59 3.21 -17.35
C PRO A 569 -7.00 3.69 -17.71
N MET A 570 -7.32 4.96 -17.41
CA MET A 570 -8.63 5.54 -17.74
C MET A 570 -8.76 5.99 -19.20
N CYS A 571 -7.70 5.92 -20.02
CA CYS A 571 -7.83 6.08 -21.48
C CYS A 571 -8.34 4.80 -22.16
N LEU A 572 -8.43 3.68 -21.42
CA LEU A 572 -9.11 2.47 -21.86
C LEU A 572 -8.60 1.91 -23.21
N GLY A 573 -7.28 1.96 -23.43
CA GLY A 573 -6.63 1.53 -24.67
C GLY A 573 -6.63 2.55 -25.80
N THR A 574 -7.14 3.76 -25.58
CA THR A 574 -7.25 4.83 -26.59
C THR A 574 -6.29 6.01 -26.34
N ASP A 575 -6.23 6.94 -27.30
CA ASP A 575 -5.47 8.22 -27.18
C ASP A 575 -6.37 9.40 -26.70
N HIS A 576 -7.55 9.10 -26.16
CA HIS A 576 -8.47 10.06 -25.55
C HIS A 576 -9.00 9.51 -24.23
N LEU A 577 -9.83 10.27 -23.52
CA LEU A 577 -10.57 9.78 -22.35
C LEU A 577 -12.00 9.44 -22.79
N PRO A 578 -12.40 8.17 -22.96
CA PRO A 578 -13.76 7.84 -23.43
C PRO A 578 -14.88 8.39 -22.55
N TRP A 579 -14.58 8.66 -21.28
CA TRP A 579 -15.47 9.36 -20.34
C TRP A 579 -15.90 10.75 -20.82
N TYR A 580 -15.03 11.42 -21.60
CA TYR A 580 -15.12 12.83 -21.98
C TYR A 580 -14.83 12.96 -23.49
N PRO A 581 -15.87 13.02 -24.34
CA PRO A 581 -15.71 12.99 -25.80
C PRO A 581 -14.84 14.13 -26.36
N GLU A 582 -14.86 15.28 -25.69
CA GLU A 582 -14.13 16.49 -26.09
C GLU A 582 -12.71 16.55 -25.50
N THR A 583 -12.25 15.50 -24.81
CA THR A 583 -10.93 15.47 -24.14
C THR A 583 -9.93 14.55 -24.85
N THR A 584 -8.88 15.14 -25.41
CA THR A 584 -7.74 14.41 -25.97
C THR A 584 -6.69 14.16 -24.88
N TRP A 585 -6.02 12.99 -24.91
CA TRP A 585 -4.96 12.65 -23.97
C TRP A 585 -3.60 12.55 -24.65
N THR A 586 -2.68 13.44 -24.29
CA THR A 586 -1.31 13.45 -24.80
C THR A 586 -0.37 12.74 -23.83
N GLY A 587 -0.19 11.44 -24.03
CA GLY A 587 0.65 10.59 -23.18
C GLY A 587 2.15 10.86 -23.33
N LYS A 588 2.85 11.04 -22.21
CA LYS A 588 4.31 11.09 -22.13
C LYS A 588 4.90 9.70 -22.37
N VAL A 589 5.59 9.53 -23.49
CA VAL A 589 6.29 8.29 -23.84
C VAL A 589 7.43 8.02 -22.83
N TRP A 590 7.67 6.74 -22.53
CA TRP A 590 8.78 6.32 -21.67
C TRP A 590 10.12 6.83 -22.23
N ASN A 591 10.99 7.33 -21.36
CA ASN A 591 12.28 7.98 -21.70
C ASN A 591 12.22 9.22 -22.63
N ALA A 592 11.04 9.67 -23.07
CA ALA A 592 10.89 10.94 -23.76
C ALA A 592 10.75 12.11 -22.77
N PRO A 593 11.22 13.34 -23.10
CA PRO A 593 10.94 14.52 -22.30
C PRO A 593 9.45 14.86 -22.32
N LEU A 594 8.90 15.33 -21.20
CA LEU A 594 7.50 15.76 -21.13
C LEU A 594 7.21 16.92 -22.10
N GLN A 595 8.22 17.75 -22.40
CA GLN A 595 8.14 18.84 -23.37
C GLN A 595 7.60 18.40 -24.74
N GLN A 596 7.85 17.15 -25.17
CA GLN A 596 7.32 16.66 -26.45
C GLN A 596 5.78 16.58 -26.46
N SER A 597 5.17 16.25 -25.31
CA SER A 597 3.71 16.30 -25.14
C SER A 597 3.21 17.74 -25.11
N VAL A 598 3.94 18.63 -24.42
CA VAL A 598 3.64 20.06 -24.34
C VAL A 598 3.65 20.69 -25.74
N ASP A 599 4.70 20.46 -26.53
CA ASP A 599 4.86 21.01 -27.88
C ASP A 599 3.72 20.59 -28.82
N LYS A 600 3.23 19.34 -28.71
CA LYS A 600 2.06 18.87 -29.45
C LYS A 600 0.79 19.64 -29.07
N ILE A 601 0.55 19.84 -27.77
CA ILE A 601 -0.62 20.61 -27.30
C ILE A 601 -0.52 22.07 -27.74
N VAL A 602 0.67 22.68 -27.62
CA VAL A 602 0.93 24.04 -28.08
C VAL A 602 0.61 24.20 -29.57
N GLN A 603 1.00 23.22 -30.40
CA GLN A 603 0.71 23.23 -31.84
C GLN A 603 -0.81 23.22 -32.10
N GLU A 604 -1.54 22.31 -31.45
CA GLU A 604 -3.00 22.19 -31.57
C GLU A 604 -3.71 23.49 -31.14
N VAL A 605 -3.35 24.04 -29.98
CA VAL A 605 -3.95 25.27 -29.44
C VAL A 605 -3.64 26.47 -30.34
N THR A 606 -2.41 26.57 -30.85
CA THR A 606 -2.02 27.64 -31.78
C THR A 606 -2.78 27.54 -33.10
N GLN A 607 -3.03 26.33 -33.60
CA GLN A 607 -3.84 26.11 -34.80
C GLN A 607 -5.29 26.54 -34.58
N LEU A 608 -5.91 26.19 -33.44
CA LEU A 608 -7.26 26.64 -33.09
C LEU A 608 -7.37 28.15 -32.97
N ALA A 609 -6.37 28.79 -32.36
CA ALA A 609 -6.32 30.24 -32.23
C ALA A 609 -6.13 30.96 -33.56
N SER A 610 -5.69 30.27 -34.62
CA SER A 610 -5.54 30.83 -35.97
C SER A 610 -6.84 30.79 -36.77
N THR A 611 -7.82 29.98 -36.34
CA THR A 611 -9.12 29.81 -37.00
C THR A 611 -10.26 30.59 -36.35
N LYS A 612 -10.00 31.21 -35.20
CA LYS A 612 -10.95 32.01 -34.42
C LYS A 612 -10.64 33.50 -34.60
#